data_AF-A0A2H5CAT4-F1
#
_entry.id   AF-A0A2H5CAT4-F1
#
_cell.length_a   1.000
_cell.length_b   1.000
_cell.length_c   1.000
_cell.angle_alpha   90.00
_cell.angle_beta   90.00
_cell.angle_gamma   90.00
#
_symmetry.space_group_name_H-M   'P 1'
#
loop_
_entity.id
_entity.type
_entity.pdbx_description
1 polymer ?
#
loop_
_entity_poly.entity_id
_entity_poly.type
_entity_poly.pdbx_seq_one_letter_code
_entity_poly.pdbx_strand_id
1 'polypeptide(L)'
;MSAVINLGDRHTLQDVRKIADFLEQTLDTKIVQIAVHKDEGHVDENGVKHINYHAHLEFLGLDSKGYSIRRKLNRKYLQNLQTQVAKILGMRRGEKGSKKKRIEAHTYKKSLAESK
;
A
#
# COMPACT_ATOMS: atom_id res chain seq x y z
N MET A 1 1.59 -7.50 11.06
CA MET A 1 0.85 -6.29 10.61
C MET A 1 1.04 -6.20 9.11
N SER A 2 0.01 -5.75 8.40
CA SER A 2 -0.02 -5.76 6.95
C SER A 2 -0.08 -4.34 6.37
N ALA A 3 0.56 -4.12 5.23
CA ALA A 3 0.42 -2.91 4.42
C ALA A 3 0.25 -3.29 2.94
N VAL A 4 -0.65 -2.57 2.26
CA VAL A 4 -0.87 -2.69 0.81
C VAL A 4 -0.33 -1.45 0.12
N ILE A 5 0.44 -1.64 -0.94
CA ILE A 5 1.06 -0.58 -1.74
C ILE A 5 0.55 -0.70 -3.17
N ASN A 6 -0.06 0.38 -3.68
CA ASN A 6 -0.42 0.45 -5.10
C ASN A 6 0.84 0.69 -5.95
N LEU A 7 0.94 -0.02 -7.06
CA LEU A 7 2.05 0.05 -7.99
C LEU A 7 1.54 0.43 -9.39
N GLY A 8 2.42 1.00 -10.19
CA GLY A 8 2.31 0.97 -11.66
C GLY A 8 2.94 -0.29 -12.26
N ASP A 9 2.60 -0.60 -13.51
CA ASP A 9 3.10 -1.73 -14.31
C ASP A 9 4.63 -1.91 -14.30
N ARG A 10 5.36 -0.79 -14.39
CA ARG A 10 6.82 -0.72 -14.44
C ARG A 10 7.53 -1.07 -13.13
N HIS A 11 6.83 -1.08 -12.00
CA HIS A 11 7.49 -1.26 -10.71
C HIS A 11 7.89 -2.71 -10.46
N THR A 12 8.98 -2.86 -9.73
CA THR A 12 9.65 -4.14 -9.46
C THR A 12 9.67 -4.44 -7.96
N LEU A 13 10.07 -5.67 -7.62
CA LEU A 13 10.30 -6.04 -6.22
C LEU A 13 11.37 -5.15 -5.56
N GLN A 14 12.40 -4.73 -6.31
CA GLN A 14 13.42 -3.81 -5.80
C GLN A 14 12.83 -2.46 -5.39
N ASP A 15 11.84 -1.93 -6.10
CA ASP A 15 11.19 -0.67 -5.73
C ASP A 15 10.39 -0.82 -4.44
N VAL A 16 9.70 -1.95 -4.27
CA VAL A 16 9.01 -2.28 -3.02
C VAL A 16 10.00 -2.50 -1.88
N ARG A 17 11.20 -3.05 -2.16
CA ARG A 17 12.25 -3.24 -1.15
C ARG A 17 12.75 -1.90 -0.59
N LYS A 18 12.87 -0.85 -1.41
CA LYS A 18 13.20 0.50 -0.92
C LYS A 18 12.15 1.00 0.09
N ILE A 19 10.88 0.67 -0.11
CA ILE A 19 9.80 1.02 0.84
C ILE A 19 9.90 0.17 2.12
N ALA A 20 10.18 -1.13 1.98
CA ALA A 20 10.45 -2.02 3.11
C ALA A 20 11.58 -1.47 3.98
N ASP A 21 12.71 -1.11 3.39
CA ASP A 21 13.87 -0.57 4.10
C ASP A 21 13.52 0.76 4.81
N PHE A 22 12.77 1.64 4.15
CA PHE A 22 12.25 2.87 4.77
C PHE A 22 11.36 2.58 5.99
N LEU A 23 10.47 1.59 5.92
CA LEU A 23 9.60 1.20 7.03
C LEU A 23 10.41 0.58 8.18
N GLU A 24 11.37 -0.30 7.88
CA GLU A 24 12.23 -0.88 8.91
C GLU A 24 13.01 0.20 9.67
N GLN A 25 13.59 1.16 8.95
CA GLN A 25 14.36 2.26 9.55
C GLN A 25 13.50 3.20 10.39
N THR A 26 12.32 3.59 9.90
CA THR A 26 11.49 4.60 10.57
C THR A 26 10.63 4.04 11.70
N LEU A 27 10.24 2.78 11.62
CA LEU A 27 9.45 2.10 12.67
C LEU A 27 10.31 1.28 13.62
N ASP A 28 11.59 1.06 13.29
CA ASP A 28 12.50 0.14 13.99
C ASP A 28 11.89 -1.27 14.07
N THR A 29 11.39 -1.78 12.94
CA THR A 29 10.71 -3.07 12.85
C THR A 29 11.30 -3.93 11.74
N LYS A 30 10.80 -5.15 11.56
CA LYS A 30 11.24 -6.08 10.50
C LYS A 30 10.11 -6.47 9.57
N ILE A 31 10.38 -6.38 8.27
CA ILE A 31 9.54 -6.94 7.21
C ILE A 31 9.81 -8.44 7.15
N VAL A 32 8.73 -9.22 7.27
CA VAL A 32 8.75 -10.69 7.26
C VAL A 32 8.51 -11.19 5.83
N GLN A 33 7.62 -10.55 5.08
CA GLN A 33 7.26 -10.98 3.73
C GLN A 33 6.97 -9.79 2.82
N ILE A 34 7.37 -9.92 1.56
CA ILE A 34 6.98 -9.04 0.45
C ILE A 34 6.34 -9.91 -0.63
N ALA A 35 5.13 -9.58 -1.05
CA ALA A 35 4.45 -10.22 -2.19
C ALA A 35 4.02 -9.15 -3.19
N VAL A 36 4.31 -9.35 -4.48
CA VAL A 36 3.95 -8.42 -5.56
C VAL A 36 2.96 -9.14 -6.48
N HIS A 37 1.75 -8.59 -6.59
CA HIS A 37 0.67 -9.17 -7.38
C HIS A 37 0.53 -8.37 -8.68
N LYS A 38 0.56 -9.09 -9.82
CA LYS A 38 0.46 -8.54 -11.18
C LYS A 38 -0.62 -9.24 -12.03
N ASP A 39 -1.40 -10.08 -11.38
CA ASP A 39 -2.35 -11.04 -11.95
C ASP A 39 -3.81 -10.74 -11.58
N GLU A 40 -4.03 -9.82 -10.64
CA GLU A 40 -5.35 -9.37 -10.23
C GLU A 40 -5.89 -8.21 -11.09
N GLY A 41 -7.22 -8.07 -11.19
CA GLY A 41 -7.84 -7.00 -11.98
C GLY A 41 -9.28 -7.29 -12.38
N HIS A 42 -9.76 -6.58 -13.41
CA HIS A 42 -11.03 -6.86 -14.07
C HIS A 42 -10.93 -6.57 -15.57
N VAL A 43 -11.89 -7.10 -16.35
CA VAL A 43 -12.08 -6.75 -17.75
C VAL A 43 -13.31 -5.86 -17.83
N ASP A 44 -13.22 -4.75 -18.57
CA ASP A 44 -14.37 -3.85 -18.76
C ASP A 44 -15.31 -4.32 -19.87
N GLU A 45 -16.38 -3.57 -20.12
CA GLU A 45 -17.41 -3.88 -21.11
C GLU A 45 -16.88 -3.88 -22.56
N ASN A 46 -15.76 -3.19 -22.81
CA ASN A 46 -15.11 -3.14 -24.11
C ASN A 46 -14.08 -4.26 -24.29
N GLY A 47 -13.95 -5.17 -23.33
CA GLY A 47 -12.97 -6.25 -23.34
C GLY A 47 -11.55 -5.81 -22.95
N VAL A 48 -11.37 -4.59 -22.44
CA VAL A 48 -10.05 -4.09 -22.02
C VAL A 48 -9.73 -4.59 -20.61
N LYS A 49 -8.54 -5.21 -20.46
CA LYS A 49 -8.07 -5.73 -19.17
C LYS A 49 -7.43 -4.61 -18.33
N HIS A 50 -7.98 -4.36 -17.15
CA HIS A 50 -7.46 -3.43 -16.15
C HIS A 50 -6.79 -4.22 -15.03
N ILE A 51 -5.46 -4.27 -15.05
CA ILE A 51 -4.65 -4.97 -14.03
C ILE A 51 -4.44 -4.06 -12.82
N ASN A 52 -4.66 -4.61 -11.63
CA ASN A 52 -4.40 -3.94 -10.36
C ASN A 52 -3.04 -4.35 -9.79
N TYR A 53 -1.98 -3.67 -10.22
CA TYR A 53 -0.64 -3.89 -9.69
C TYR A 53 -0.52 -3.40 -8.25
N HIS A 54 -0.21 -4.29 -7.33
CA HIS A 54 -0.02 -3.93 -5.93
C HIS A 54 0.93 -4.89 -5.22
N ALA A 55 1.42 -4.47 -4.06
CA ALA A 55 2.25 -5.30 -3.20
C ALA A 55 1.69 -5.36 -1.78
N HIS A 56 1.90 -6.50 -1.13
CA HIS A 56 1.66 -6.73 0.28
C HIS A 56 3.00 -6.78 1.02
N LEU A 57 3.06 -6.08 2.15
CA LEU A 57 4.16 -6.13 3.10
C LEU A 57 3.63 -6.63 4.43
N GLU A 58 4.12 -7.78 4.88
CA GLU A 58 3.90 -8.25 6.24
C GLU A 58 5.11 -7.93 7.11
N PHE A 59 4.85 -7.36 8.29
CA PHE A 59 5.89 -6.89 9.19
C PHE A 59 5.52 -7.07 10.66
N LEU A 60 6.54 -7.13 11.50
CA LEU A 60 6.36 -7.30 12.93
C LEU A 60 5.59 -6.12 13.53
N GLY A 61 4.74 -6.41 14.51
CA GLY A 61 4.01 -5.39 15.26
C GLY A 61 4.85 -4.72 16.35
N LEU A 62 6.14 -5.05 16.43
CA LEU A 62 7.04 -4.74 17.53
C LEU A 62 8.29 -4.04 17.01
N ASP A 63 8.87 -3.19 17.86
CA ASP A 63 10.19 -2.62 17.66
C ASP A 63 11.30 -3.52 18.21
N SER A 64 12.57 -3.16 17.98
CA SER A 64 13.74 -3.94 18.44
C SER A 64 13.79 -4.14 19.95
N LYS A 65 13.07 -3.32 20.73
CA LYS A 65 12.96 -3.42 22.19
C LYS A 65 11.73 -4.22 22.65
N GLY A 66 10.97 -4.79 21.71
CA GLY A 66 9.77 -5.58 21.99
C GLY A 66 8.52 -4.74 22.26
N TYR A 67 8.54 -3.42 22.03
CA TYR A 67 7.36 -2.59 22.22
C TYR A 67 6.53 -2.48 20.95
N SER A 68 5.21 -2.32 21.10
CA SER A 68 4.32 -2.13 19.95
C SER A 68 4.68 -0.89 19.13
N ILE A 69 4.80 -1.04 17.80
CA ILE A 69 5.01 0.09 16.89
C ILE A 69 3.73 0.89 16.59
N ARG A 70 2.55 0.42 17.05
CA ARG A 70 1.27 1.15 16.87
C ARG A 70 1.34 2.58 17.41
N ARG A 71 2.08 2.80 18.50
CA ARG A 71 2.33 4.14 19.07
C ARG A 71 3.07 5.10 18.12
N LYS A 72 3.84 4.57 17.16
CA LYS A 72 4.56 5.34 16.14
C LYS A 72 3.66 5.68 14.93
N LEU A 73 2.56 4.94 14.73
CA LEU A 73 1.63 5.09 13.59
C LEU A 73 0.59 6.19 13.79
N ASN A 74 1.04 7.39 14.19
CA ASN A 74 0.16 8.54 14.35
C ASN A 74 -0.21 9.18 12.99
N ARG A 75 -1.17 10.11 12.99
CA ARG A 75 -1.66 10.79 11.78
C ARG A 75 -0.54 11.47 10.98
N LYS A 76 0.41 12.13 11.65
CA LYS A 76 1.53 12.82 10.99
C LYS A 76 2.45 11.81 10.30
N TYR A 77 2.77 10.71 10.97
CA TYR A 77 3.56 9.63 10.40
C TYR A 77 2.89 9.04 9.16
N LEU A 78 1.60 8.68 9.25
CA LEU A 78 0.86 8.09 8.13
C LEU A 78 0.77 9.05 6.92
N GLN A 79 0.61 10.35 7.15
CA GLN A 79 0.63 11.35 6.08
C GLN A 79 2.02 11.47 5.41
N ASN A 80 3.08 11.39 6.21
CA ASN A 80 4.45 11.38 5.70
C ASN A 80 4.75 10.10 4.93
N LEU A 81 4.33 8.95 5.43
CA LEU A 81 4.45 7.65 4.77
C LEU A 81 3.89 7.69 3.34
N GLN A 82 2.67 8.22 3.17
CA GLN A 82 2.06 8.40 1.84
C GLN A 82 2.89 9.31 0.93
N THR A 83 3.55 10.32 1.49
CA THR A 83 4.44 11.22 0.74
C THR A 83 5.72 10.52 0.30
N GLN A 84 6.34 9.77 1.21
CA GLN A 84 7.62 9.11 0.96
C GLN A 84 7.46 7.94 0.00
N VAL A 85 6.40 7.14 0.13
CA VAL A 85 6.08 6.06 -0.82
C VAL A 85 5.89 6.61 -2.23
N ALA A 86 5.12 7.71 -2.37
CA ALA A 86 4.93 8.37 -3.67
C ALA A 86 6.26 8.84 -4.28
N LYS A 87 7.17 9.41 -3.48
CA LYS A 87 8.51 9.81 -3.93
C LYS A 87 9.37 8.61 -4.35
N ILE A 88 9.41 7.55 -3.54
CA ILE A 88 10.21 6.34 -3.81
C ILE A 88 9.79 5.70 -5.13
N LEU A 89 8.48 5.64 -5.40
CA LEU A 89 7.92 5.08 -6.63
C LEU A 89 7.91 6.07 -7.81
N GLY A 90 8.26 7.34 -7.59
CA GLY A 90 8.11 8.38 -8.61
C GLY A 90 6.66 8.53 -9.08
N MET A 91 5.69 8.35 -8.18
CA MET A 91 4.26 8.44 -8.42
C MET A 91 3.67 9.72 -7.83
N ARG A 92 2.54 10.16 -8.38
CA ARG A 92 1.79 11.30 -7.81
C ARG A 92 1.21 10.91 -6.44
N ARG A 93 1.46 11.72 -5.43
CA ARG A 93 0.86 11.56 -4.10
C ARG A 93 -0.67 11.74 -4.16
N GLY A 94 -1.41 10.93 -3.42
CA GLY A 94 -2.84 11.13 -3.20
C GLY A 94 -3.17 12.47 -2.53
N GLU A 95 -4.44 12.86 -2.62
CA GLU A 95 -4.97 14.10 -2.07
C GLU A 95 -4.70 14.22 -0.56
N LYS A 96 -4.16 15.37 -0.13
CA LYS A 96 -3.95 15.66 1.29
C LYS A 96 -5.30 15.99 1.93
N GLY A 97 -5.61 15.33 3.06
CA GLY A 97 -6.85 15.60 3.78
C GLY A 97 -8.11 14.98 3.16
N SER A 98 -7.95 14.02 2.25
CA SER A 98 -9.08 13.33 1.62
C SER A 98 -10.02 12.72 2.67
N LYS A 99 -11.33 12.90 2.47
CA LYS A 99 -12.39 12.36 3.34
C LYS A 99 -12.88 10.98 2.89
N LYS A 100 -12.25 10.38 1.88
CA LYS A 100 -12.59 9.04 1.38
C LYS A 100 -12.44 8.02 2.51
N LYS A 101 -13.47 7.20 2.69
CA LYS A 101 -13.45 6.08 3.64
C LYS A 101 -12.84 4.86 2.96
N ARG A 102 -11.96 4.14 3.66
CA ARG A 102 -11.52 2.81 3.21
C ARG A 102 -12.74 1.90 3.24
N ILE A 103 -12.95 1.21 2.12
CA ILE A 103 -13.95 0.15 1.97
C ILE A 103 -13.23 -1.12 1.57
N GLU A 104 -13.78 -2.27 1.97
CA GLU A 104 -13.24 -3.57 1.59
C GLU A 104 -13.37 -3.80 0.08
N ALA A 105 -12.46 -4.60 -0.49
CA ALA A 105 -12.41 -4.84 -1.93
C ALA A 105 -13.74 -5.40 -2.49
N HIS A 106 -14.37 -6.32 -1.75
CA HIS A 106 -15.67 -6.87 -2.14
C HIS A 106 -16.79 -5.82 -2.12
N THR A 107 -16.83 -4.97 -1.09
CA THR A 107 -17.78 -3.86 -1.00
C THR A 107 -17.55 -2.85 -2.11
N TYR A 108 -16.30 -2.54 -2.45
CA TYR A 108 -15.96 -1.67 -3.56
C TYR A 108 -16.45 -2.21 -4.90
N LYS A 109 -16.22 -3.51 -5.17
CA LYS A 109 -16.74 -4.17 -6.38
C LYS A 109 -18.26 -4.10 -6.48
N LYS A 110 -18.98 -4.33 -5.37
CA LYS A 110 -20.44 -4.16 -5.32
C LYS A 110 -20.87 -2.73 -5.63
N SER A 111 -20.24 -1.74 -5.00
CA SER A 111 -20.59 -0.33 -5.23
C SER A 111 -20.36 0.12 -6.68
N LEU A 112 -19.38 -0.46 -7.38
CA LEU A 112 -19.15 -0.19 -8.80
C LEU A 112 -20.24 -0.81 -9.68
N ALA A 113 -20.76 -1.98 -9.31
CA ALA A 113 -21.85 -2.64 -10.04
C ALA A 113 -23.20 -1.92 -9.83
N GLU A 114 -23.42 -1.35 -8.65
CA GLU A 114 -24.64 -0.59 -8.29
C GLU A 114 -24.65 0.85 -8.85
N SER A 115 -23.49 1.37 -9.27
CA SER A 115 -23.34 2.72 -9.83
C SER A 115 -23.36 2.74 -11.37
N LYS A 116 -23.58 1.59 -12.01
CA LYS A 116 -23.80 1.45 -13.45
C LYS A 116 -25.29 1.37 -13.74
#